data_AF-A0A1V5QI52-F1
#
_entry.id   AF-A0A1V5QI52-F1
#
_cell.length_a   1.000
_cell.length_b   1.000
_cell.length_c   1.000
_cell.angle_alpha   90.00
_cell.angle_beta   90.00
_cell.angle_gamma   90.00
#
_symmetry.space_group_name_H-M   'P 1'
#
loop_
_entity.id
_entity.type
_entity.pdbx_description
1 polymer ?
#
loop_
_entity_poly.entity_id
_entity_poly.type
_entity_poly.pdbx_seq_one_letter_code
_entity_poly.pdbx_strand_id
1 'polypeptide(L)'
;MAILIKRVYEPAAKSDGTRVLVDRLWPRGLTKAGAKVHLWLKELAPSTGLRKWFGHDPEKWADFQKKYGAELKGNPALATLKSIAKGTTVTLVFAASDLDHNNAAALRRILSRGA
;
A
#
# COMPACT_ATOMS: atom_id res chain seq x y z
N MET A 1 13.87 -5.83 -6.19
CA MET A 1 12.99 -4.66 -5.90
C MET A 1 12.77 -4.58 -4.40
N ALA A 2 13.20 -3.51 -3.72
CA ALA A 2 13.03 -3.37 -2.27
C ALA A 2 11.72 -2.63 -1.97
N ILE A 3 10.73 -3.35 -1.43
CA ILE A 3 9.44 -2.79 -1.01
C ILE A 3 9.31 -2.85 0.50
N LEU A 4 9.26 -1.66 1.10
CA LEU A 4 9.02 -1.47 2.53
C LEU A 4 7.56 -1.06 2.76
N ILE A 5 7.10 -1.19 3.99
CA ILE A 5 5.82 -0.64 4.44
C ILE A 5 6.08 0.25 5.65
N LYS A 6 5.35 1.35 5.77
CA LYS A 6 5.46 2.24 6.94
C LYS A 6 4.14 2.95 7.19
N ARG A 7 3.80 3.15 8.46
CA ARG A 7 2.63 3.99 8.78
C ARG A 7 2.92 5.44 8.44
N VAL A 8 1.90 6.14 7.95
CA VAL A 8 2.02 7.55 7.56
C VAL A 8 2.29 8.50 8.73
N TYR A 9 1.89 8.07 9.93
CA TYR A 9 2.14 8.79 11.19
C TYR A 9 3.54 8.55 11.75
N GLU A 10 4.27 7.57 11.22
CA GLU A 10 5.66 7.35 11.61
C GLU A 10 6.59 8.32 10.87
N PRO A 11 7.64 8.82 11.54
CA PRO A 11 8.58 9.76 10.94
C PRO A 11 9.26 9.14 9.72
N ALA A 12 9.38 9.96 8.68
CA ALA A 12 10.06 9.57 7.46
C ALA A 12 11.56 9.43 7.69
N ALA A 13 12.14 8.32 7.23
CA ALA A 13 13.56 8.03 7.30
C ALA A 13 14.20 8.08 5.90
N LYS A 14 15.51 8.36 5.83
CA LYS A 14 16.25 8.37 4.55
C LYS A 14 16.21 7.00 3.85
N SER A 15 16.13 5.92 4.63
CA SER A 15 15.97 4.55 4.14
C SER A 15 14.64 4.27 3.45
N ASP A 16 13.63 5.14 3.62
CA ASP A 16 12.29 4.92 3.05
C ASP A 16 12.30 5.06 1.51
N GLY A 17 13.29 5.73 0.94
CA GLY A 17 13.34 6.04 -0.49
C GLY A 17 12.07 6.77 -0.95
N THR A 18 11.46 6.28 -2.04
CA THR A 18 10.22 6.87 -2.56
C THR A 18 9.02 6.41 -1.74
N ARG A 19 8.46 7.32 -0.94
CA ARG A 19 7.22 7.10 -0.15
C ARG A 19 5.96 7.25 -1.01
N VAL A 20 5.21 6.17 -1.16
CA VAL A 20 3.99 6.10 -1.98
C VAL A 20 2.79 5.78 -1.09
N LEU A 21 1.82 6.68 -1.00
CA LEU A 21 0.56 6.43 -0.28
C LEU A 21 -0.32 5.49 -1.10
N VAL A 22 -0.77 4.40 -0.48
CA VAL A 22 -1.61 3.35 -1.12
C VAL A 22 -3.00 3.23 -0.50
N ASP A 23 -3.36 4.15 0.38
CA ASP A 23 -4.73 4.28 0.88
C ASP A 23 -5.59 5.07 -0.08
N ARG A 24 -6.89 4.70 -0.14
CA ARG A 24 -7.85 5.42 -0.99
C ARG A 24 -8.12 6.83 -0.49
N LEU A 25 -8.02 7.02 0.83
CA LEU A 25 -8.30 8.28 1.50
C LEU A 25 -7.01 8.87 2.04
N TRP A 26 -6.95 10.20 2.03
CA TRP A 26 -5.85 10.90 2.68
C TRP A 26 -5.93 10.70 4.21
N PRO A 27 -4.81 10.41 4.89
CA PRO A 27 -4.78 10.23 6.34
C PRO A 27 -5.20 11.51 7.08
N ARG A 28 -6.00 11.36 8.14
CA ARG A 28 -6.52 12.51 8.89
C ARG A 28 -5.39 13.20 9.66
N GLY A 29 -5.50 14.53 9.80
CA GLY A 29 -4.57 15.32 10.62
C GLY A 29 -3.17 15.50 10.02
N LEU A 30 -2.92 15.09 8.77
CA LEU A 30 -1.63 15.24 8.11
C LEU A 30 -1.74 16.10 6.85
N THR A 31 -0.73 16.93 6.62
CA THR A 31 -0.53 17.61 5.34
C THR A 31 0.33 16.75 4.41
N LYS A 32 0.29 17.00 3.10
CA LYS A 32 1.19 16.33 2.13
C LYS A 32 2.66 16.48 2.52
N ALA A 33 3.05 17.70 2.92
CA ALA A 33 4.40 18.00 3.37
C ALA A 33 4.76 17.25 4.67
N GLY A 34 3.84 17.23 5.66
CA GLY A 34 4.07 16.55 6.94
C GLY A 34 4.21 15.03 6.81
N ALA A 35 3.42 14.42 5.93
CA ALA A 35 3.46 12.98 5.68
C ALA A 35 4.67 12.52 4.85
N LYS A 36 5.40 13.46 4.21
CA LYS A 36 6.47 13.23 3.22
C LYS A 36 6.10 12.16 2.20
N VAL A 37 4.88 12.27 1.65
CA VAL A 37 4.39 11.38 0.58
C VAL A 37 4.78 11.98 -0.76
N HIS A 38 5.54 11.23 -1.56
CA HIS A 38 5.99 11.68 -2.88
C HIS A 38 4.91 11.43 -3.92
N LEU A 39 4.21 10.30 -3.83
CA LEU A 39 3.17 9.89 -4.77
C LEU A 39 1.97 9.31 -4.04
N TRP A 40 0.78 9.52 -4.59
CA TRP A 40 -0.46 8.95 -4.07
C TRP A 40 -1.12 8.09 -5.14
N LEU A 41 -1.00 6.77 -5.01
CA LEU A 41 -1.58 5.79 -5.92
C LEU A 41 -2.85 5.20 -5.29
N LYS A 42 -3.87 6.04 -5.12
CA LYS A 42 -5.18 5.65 -4.55
C LYS A 42 -5.85 4.49 -5.29
N GLU A 43 -5.55 4.31 -6.57
CA GLU A 43 -6.07 3.21 -7.39
C GLU A 43 -5.50 1.85 -7.02
N LEU A 44 -4.40 1.82 -6.25
CA LEU A 44 -3.91 0.58 -5.65
C LEU A 44 -4.71 0.19 -4.42
N ALA A 45 -5.47 1.09 -3.79
CA ALA A 45 -6.27 0.73 -2.63
C ALA A 45 -7.36 -0.30 -3.00
N PRO A 46 -7.70 -1.25 -2.12
CA PRO A 46 -8.79 -2.20 -2.36
C PRO A 46 -10.10 -1.46 -2.62
N SER A 47 -11.02 -2.10 -3.33
CA SER A 47 -12.36 -1.56 -3.55
C SER A 47 -13.09 -1.37 -2.21
N THR A 48 -14.05 -0.44 -2.18
CA THR A 48 -14.91 -0.22 -1.01
C THR A 48 -15.63 -1.50 -0.59
N GLY A 49 -16.08 -2.31 -1.56
CA GLY A 49 -16.75 -3.58 -1.31
C GLY A 49 -15.82 -4.60 -0.65
N LEU A 50 -14.60 -4.77 -1.19
CA LEU A 50 -13.63 -5.69 -0.64
C LEU A 50 -13.16 -5.27 0.77
N ARG A 51 -12.95 -3.97 0.99
CA ARG A 51 -12.60 -3.44 2.32
C ARG A 51 -13.69 -3.72 3.35
N LYS A 52 -14.97 -3.49 2.99
CA LYS A 52 -16.11 -3.77 3.87
C LYS A 52 -16.25 -5.26 4.17
N TRP A 53 -16.08 -6.11 3.16
CA TRP A 53 -16.13 -7.56 3.32
C TRP A 53 -15.01 -8.10 4.21
N PHE A 54 -13.80 -7.58 4.06
CA PHE A 54 -12.66 -7.97 4.89
C PHE A 54 -12.89 -7.57 6.35
N GLY A 55 -13.36 -6.35 6.61
CA GLY A 55 -13.76 -5.93 7.94
C GLY A 55 -12.67 -6.02 9.01
N HIS A 56 -11.38 -6.11 8.62
CA HIS A 56 -10.25 -6.40 9.51
C HIS A 56 -10.35 -7.75 10.23
N ASP A 57 -11.06 -8.72 9.63
CA ASP A 57 -11.18 -10.07 10.14
C ASP A 57 -9.94 -10.90 9.76
N PRO A 58 -9.09 -11.32 10.71
CA PRO A 58 -7.88 -12.08 10.42
C PRO A 58 -8.15 -13.42 9.72
N GLU A 59 -9.31 -14.05 9.97
CA GLU A 59 -9.68 -15.33 9.32
C GLU A 59 -9.87 -15.14 7.81
N LYS A 60 -10.34 -13.95 7.40
CA LYS A 60 -10.53 -13.60 5.99
C LYS A 60 -9.27 -13.11 5.31
N TRP A 61 -8.14 -12.98 6.01
CA TRP A 61 -6.93 -12.36 5.48
C TRP A 61 -6.37 -13.05 4.24
N ALA A 62 -6.29 -14.38 4.26
CA ALA A 62 -5.77 -15.16 3.15
C ALA A 62 -6.61 -14.95 1.87
N ASP A 63 -7.93 -14.88 2.01
CA ASP A 63 -8.84 -14.66 0.89
C ASP A 63 -8.90 -13.19 0.48
N PHE A 64 -8.75 -12.25 1.41
CA PHE A 64 -8.56 -10.84 1.10
C PHE A 64 -7.35 -10.65 0.20
N GLN A 65 -6.20 -11.26 0.51
CA GLN A 65 -5.01 -11.19 -0.33
C GLN A 65 -5.26 -11.70 -1.76
N LYS A 66 -5.99 -12.82 -1.91
CA LYS A 66 -6.34 -13.38 -3.22
C LYS A 66 -7.27 -12.45 -4.01
N LYS A 67 -8.36 -12.00 -3.38
CA LYS A 67 -9.36 -11.12 -3.99
C LYS A 67 -8.75 -9.77 -4.37
N TYR A 68 -7.95 -9.19 -3.48
CA TYR A 68 -7.23 -7.95 -3.73
C TYR A 68 -6.21 -8.09 -4.85
N GLY A 69 -5.47 -9.20 -4.89
CA GLY A 69 -4.60 -9.53 -6.02
C GLY A 69 -5.36 -9.61 -7.35
N ALA A 70 -6.57 -10.14 -7.35
CA ALA A 70 -7.43 -10.17 -8.54
C ALA A 70 -7.91 -8.76 -8.95
N GLU A 71 -8.30 -7.90 -8.00
CA GLU A 71 -8.66 -6.49 -8.28
C GLU A 71 -7.50 -5.70 -8.90
N LEU A 72 -6.26 -6.06 -8.54
CA LEU A 72 -5.05 -5.40 -9.05
C LEU A 72 -4.57 -5.93 -10.40
N LYS A 73 -5.11 -7.06 -10.89
CA LYS A 73 -4.74 -7.57 -12.22
C LYS A 73 -5.17 -6.59 -13.30
N GLY A 74 -4.22 -6.17 -14.13
CA GLY A 74 -4.48 -5.18 -15.19
C GLY A 74 -4.57 -3.73 -14.70
N ASN A 75 -4.36 -3.46 -13.42
CA ASN A 75 -4.40 -2.09 -12.89
C ASN A 75 -3.14 -1.32 -13.32
N PRO A 76 -3.27 -0.21 -14.08
CA PRO A 76 -2.12 0.55 -14.57
C PRO A 76 -1.27 1.16 -13.45
N ALA A 77 -1.86 1.47 -12.29
CA ALA A 77 -1.12 1.98 -11.14
C ALA A 77 -0.11 0.95 -10.59
N LEU A 78 -0.37 -0.34 -10.79
CA LEU A 78 0.57 -1.40 -10.42
C LEU A 78 1.81 -1.37 -11.31
N ALA A 79 1.62 -1.13 -12.62
CA ALA A 79 2.73 -0.96 -13.55
C ALA A 79 3.53 0.31 -13.24
N THR A 80 2.86 1.42 -12.90
CA THR A 80 3.51 2.66 -12.43
C THR A 80 4.36 2.40 -11.20
N LEU A 81 3.81 1.73 -10.18
CA LEU A 81 4.54 1.39 -8.95
C LEU A 81 5.76 0.52 -9.24
N LYS A 82 5.61 -0.53 -10.06
CA LYS A 82 6.72 -1.40 -10.47
C LYS A 82 7.80 -0.60 -11.21
N SER A 83 7.42 0.35 -12.06
CA SER A 83 8.36 1.22 -12.78
C SER A 83 9.17 2.09 -11.82
N ILE A 84 8.51 2.75 -10.85
CA ILE A 84 9.18 3.57 -9.83
C ILE A 84 10.14 2.73 -8.98
N ALA A 85 9.74 1.50 -8.66
CA ALA A 85 10.52 0.59 -7.86
C ALA A 85 11.69 -0.06 -8.62
N LYS A 86 11.82 0.15 -9.94
CA LYS A 86 13.02 -0.21 -10.70
C LYS A 86 14.14 0.76 -10.32
N GLY A 87 15.14 0.26 -9.60
CA GLY A 87 16.35 1.01 -9.25
C GLY A 87 16.26 1.84 -7.97
N THR A 88 15.15 1.83 -7.24
CA THR A 88 15.02 2.53 -5.95
C THR A 88 14.26 1.72 -4.90
N THR A 89 14.50 2.03 -3.62
CA THR A 89 13.64 1.56 -2.52
C THR A 89 12.33 2.32 -2.54
N VAL A 90 11.23 1.60 -2.47
CA VAL A 90 9.88 2.19 -2.38
C VAL A 90 9.27 1.79 -1.04
N THR A 91 8.74 2.78 -0.33
CA THR A 91 7.97 2.55 0.91
C THR A 91 6.49 2.79 0.64
N LEU A 92 5.69 1.74 0.80
CA LEU A 92 4.24 1.83 0.77
C LEU A 92 3.77 2.42 2.09
N VAL A 93 3.12 3.57 2.00
CA VAL A 93 2.64 4.33 3.14
C VAL A 93 1.14 4.07 3.32
N PHE A 94 0.73 3.79 4.55
CA PHE A 94 -0.66 3.50 4.94
C PHE A 94 -1.01 4.12 6.29
N ALA A 95 -2.30 4.28 6.57
CA ALA A 95 -2.82 4.92 7.79
C ALA A 95 -3.43 3.95 8.80
N ALA A 96 -3.75 2.72 8.39
CA ALA A 96 -4.33 1.71 9.26
C ALA A 96 -3.48 1.49 10.52
N SER A 97 -4.14 1.22 11.65
CA SER A 97 -3.46 0.89 12.91
C SER A 97 -2.95 -0.55 12.92
N ASP A 98 -3.61 -1.45 12.19
CA ASP A 98 -3.16 -2.84 12.00
C ASP A 98 -1.97 -2.88 11.04
N LEU A 99 -0.82 -3.32 11.55
CA LEU A 99 0.45 -3.40 10.82
C LEU A 99 0.57 -4.65 9.95
N ASP A 100 -0.13 -5.72 10.34
CA ASP A 100 0.01 -7.05 9.73
C ASP A 100 -1.06 -7.30 8.67
N HIS A 101 -2.30 -6.83 8.92
CA HIS A 101 -3.46 -7.06 8.07
C HIS A 101 -4.02 -5.76 7.46
N ASN A 102 -3.21 -5.15 6.59
CA ASN A 102 -3.60 -3.96 5.84
C ASN A 102 -3.28 -4.07 4.33
N ASN A 103 -3.86 -3.17 3.54
CA ASN A 103 -3.64 -3.08 2.09
C ASN A 103 -2.16 -2.95 1.70
N ALA A 104 -1.33 -2.20 2.43
CA ALA A 104 0.10 -2.09 2.12
C ALA A 104 0.85 -3.42 2.34
N ALA A 105 0.54 -4.13 3.43
CA ALA A 105 1.09 -5.45 3.71
C ALA A 105 0.68 -6.48 2.65
N ALA A 106 -0.59 -6.48 2.24
CA ALA A 106 -1.09 -7.34 1.17
C ALA A 106 -0.44 -6.99 -0.18
N LEU A 107 -0.36 -5.71 -0.53
CA LEU A 107 0.26 -5.22 -1.77
C LEU A 107 1.74 -5.59 -1.84
N ARG A 108 2.50 -5.41 -0.74
CA ARG A 108 3.89 -5.85 -0.65
C ARG A 108 4.02 -7.34 -0.99
N ARG A 109 3.18 -8.18 -0.39
CA ARG A 109 3.20 -9.63 -0.64
C ARG A 109 2.85 -10.00 -2.08
N ILE A 110 1.90 -9.29 -2.69
CA ILE A 110 1.53 -9.47 -4.11
C ILE A 110 2.71 -9.10 -5.02
N LEU A 111 3.39 -7.99 -4.74
CA LEU A 111 4.56 -7.53 -5.50
C LEU A 111 5.76 -8.47 -5.35
N SER A 112 5.97 -9.07 -4.18
CA SER A 112 7.05 -10.04 -3.95
C SER A 112 6.81 -11.39 -4.63
N ARG A 113 5.56 -11.78 -4.91
CA ARG A 113 5.21 -13.05 -5.56
C ARG A 113 5.24 -13.01 -7.09
N GLY A 114 5.25 -11.80 -7.68
CA GLY A 114 5.24 -11.59 -9.13
C GLY A 114 6.52 -10.93 -9.65
N ALA A 115 7.63 -11.11 -8.93
CA ALA A 115 8.98 -10.71 -9.29
C ALA A 115 9.80 -11.94 -9.73
#